data_AF-A0AAF0Z8D9-F1
#
_entry.id   AF-A0AAF0Z8D9-F1
#
_cell.length_a   1.000
_cell.length_b   1.000
_cell.length_c   1.000
_cell.angle_alpha   90.00
_cell.angle_beta   90.00
_cell.angle_gamma   90.00
#
_symmetry.space_group_name_H-M   'P 1'
#
loop_
_entity.id
_entity.type
_entity.pdbx_description
1 polymer ?
#
loop_
_entity_poly.entity_id
_entity_poly.type
_entity_poly.pdbx_seq_one_letter_code
_entity_poly.pdbx_strand_id
1 'polypeptide(L)'
;MALLVGVLAAWVLLRRARSFPRARPSSKPAAPEIDPFEILALQLRLSTLATQIQRIEHDETSLARAHHLRATQYAYDAILRQACLLVGLDDQSRSPATDELVSDTWVVDEDERMRQELELCARGWSW
;
A
#
# COMPACT_ATOMS: atom_id res chain seq x y z
N MET A 1 -19.30 17.74 -16.44
CA MET A 1 -20.18 18.60 -15.59
C MET A 1 -21.47 17.85 -15.31
N ALA A 2 -21.50 17.08 -14.22
CA ALA A 2 -22.70 16.72 -13.45
C ALA A 2 -22.26 15.82 -12.29
N LEU A 3 -22.13 16.44 -11.12
CA LEU A 3 -22.10 15.81 -9.80
C LEU A 3 -23.35 14.95 -9.62
N LEU A 4 -23.25 13.80 -8.94
CA LEU A 4 -24.34 13.35 -8.06
C LEU A 4 -23.77 12.50 -6.90
N VAL A 5 -23.81 13.15 -5.74
CA VAL A 5 -23.58 12.59 -4.41
C VAL A 5 -24.83 11.82 -3.97
N GLY A 6 -24.61 10.69 -3.30
CA GLY A 6 -25.48 10.19 -2.25
C GLY A 6 -26.50 9.14 -2.68
N VAL A 7 -26.53 8.01 -1.98
CA VAL A 7 -27.60 7.66 -1.03
C VAL A 7 -27.10 6.53 -0.12
N LEU A 8 -26.91 6.87 1.15
CA LEU A 8 -26.91 5.94 2.28
C LEU A 8 -28.32 5.35 2.43
N ALA A 9 -28.48 4.02 2.39
CA ALA A 9 -29.67 3.38 2.93
C ALA A 9 -29.42 1.92 3.33
N ALA A 10 -29.41 1.72 4.65
CA ALA A 10 -30.17 0.70 5.35
C ALA A 10 -29.96 -0.78 4.97
N TRP A 11 -29.15 -1.49 5.77
CA TRP A 11 -29.48 -2.87 6.16
C TRP A 11 -29.16 -3.09 7.64
N VAL A 12 -30.15 -2.75 8.46
CA VAL A 12 -30.24 -3.09 9.88
C VAL A 12 -31.13 -4.33 9.99
N LEU A 13 -30.63 -5.31 10.77
CA LEU A 13 -31.30 -6.51 11.32
C LEU A 13 -31.31 -7.79 10.46
N LEU A 14 -30.54 -8.78 10.91
CA LEU A 14 -31.15 -9.93 11.60
C LEU A 14 -30.14 -10.63 12.52
N ARG A 15 -30.29 -10.43 13.83
CA ARG A 15 -29.70 -11.31 14.85
C ARG A 15 -30.45 -12.64 14.82
N ARG A 16 -29.76 -13.73 14.50
CA ARG A 16 -30.23 -15.08 14.85
C ARG A 16 -29.18 -15.73 15.75
N ALA A 17 -29.49 -15.82 17.03
CA ALA A 17 -28.70 -16.56 18.00
C ALA A 17 -28.66 -18.04 17.58
N ARG A 18 -27.47 -18.51 17.22
CA ARG A 18 -27.16 -19.95 17.21
C ARG A 18 -26.23 -20.21 18.37
N SER A 19 -26.76 -20.86 19.40
CA SER A 19 -25.99 -21.39 20.51
C SER A 19 -25.13 -22.53 19.97
N PHE A 20 -23.83 -22.30 19.82
CA PHE A 20 -22.87 -23.35 19.45
C PHE A 20 -22.32 -24.03 20.71
N PRO A 21 -22.15 -25.37 20.69
CA PRO A 21 -21.54 -26.09 21.80
C PRO A 21 -20.12 -25.60 22.04
N ARG A 22 -19.76 -25.45 23.32
CA ARG A 22 -18.51 -24.86 23.78
C ARG A 22 -17.34 -25.83 23.53
N ALA A 23 -16.76 -25.78 22.33
CA ALA A 23 -15.43 -26.33 22.09
C ALA A 23 -14.40 -25.50 22.89
N ARG A 24 -13.47 -26.16 23.58
CA ARG A 24 -12.33 -25.48 24.21
C ARG A 24 -11.60 -24.68 23.12
N PRO A 25 -11.42 -23.35 23.27
CA PRO A 25 -10.63 -22.60 22.32
C PRO A 25 -9.19 -23.11 22.42
N SER A 26 -8.72 -23.84 21.41
CA SER A 26 -7.29 -23.87 21.14
C SER A 26 -6.88 -22.40 20.98
N SER A 27 -6.01 -21.88 21.84
CA SER A 27 -5.54 -20.50 21.72
C SER A 27 -4.70 -20.41 20.46
N LYS A 28 -5.36 -20.15 19.33
CA LYS A 28 -4.68 -19.64 18.15
C LYS A 28 -4.07 -18.32 18.61
N PRO A 29 -2.74 -18.11 18.50
CA PRO A 29 -2.17 -16.82 18.84
C PRO A 29 -2.97 -15.74 18.09
N ALA A 30 -3.46 -14.74 18.82
CA ALA A 30 -4.16 -13.62 18.21
C ALA A 30 -3.22 -13.01 17.17
N ALA A 31 -3.72 -12.78 15.96
CA ALA A 31 -2.95 -12.01 14.99
C ALA A 31 -2.57 -10.68 15.65
N PRO A 32 -1.33 -10.19 15.47
CA PRO A 32 -0.95 -8.89 16.01
C PRO A 32 -1.93 -7.85 15.49
N GLU A 33 -2.53 -7.09 16.41
CA GLU A 33 -3.39 -5.97 16.07
C GLU A 33 -2.50 -4.86 15.50
N ILE A 34 -2.67 -4.56 14.20
CA ILE A 34 -1.93 -3.47 13.54
C ILE A 34 -2.44 -2.14 14.10
N ASP A 35 -1.54 -1.26 14.54
CA ASP A 35 -1.92 0.08 14.99
C ASP A 35 -2.50 0.89 13.82
N PRO A 36 -3.76 1.37 13.91
CA PRO A 36 -4.36 2.19 12.86
C PRO A 36 -3.59 3.47 12.53
N PHE A 37 -2.85 4.04 13.48
CA PHE A 37 -2.04 5.23 13.24
C PHE A 37 -0.79 4.94 12.40
N GLU A 38 -0.23 3.73 12.47
CA GLU A 38 0.87 3.32 11.59
C GLU A 38 0.40 3.21 10.14
N ILE A 39 -0.79 2.65 9.91
CA ILE A 39 -1.43 2.59 8.59
C ILE A 39 -1.61 4.01 8.04
N LEU A 40 -2.22 4.91 8.84
CA LEU A 40 -2.47 6.29 8.42
C LEU A 40 -1.18 7.04 8.12
N ALA A 41 -0.14 6.84 8.94
CA ALA A 41 1.17 7.47 8.72
C ALA A 41 1.79 7.04 7.39
N LEU A 42 1.69 5.76 7.03
CA LEU A 42 2.19 5.26 5.75
C LEU A 42 1.36 5.79 4.57
N GLN A 43 0.03 5.81 4.68
CA GLN A 43 -0.83 6.40 3.65
C GLN A 43 -0.49 7.88 3.40
N LEU A 44 -0.33 8.69 4.45
CA LEU A 44 0.06 10.10 4.31
C LEU A 44 1.42 10.28 3.64
N ARG A 45 2.38 9.41 3.96
CA ARG A 45 3.72 9.43 3.34
C ARG A 45 3.64 9.05 1.86
N LEU A 46 2.85 8.04 1.50
CA LEU A 46 2.60 7.66 0.11
C LEU A 46 1.92 8.79 -0.67
N SER A 47 0.88 9.42 -0.13
CA SER A 47 0.19 10.56 -0.76
C SER A 47 1.14 11.73 -1.02
N THR A 48 1.99 12.02 -0.02
CA THR A 48 2.99 13.09 -0.12
C THR A 48 3.98 12.82 -1.24
N LEU A 49 4.51 11.59 -1.31
CA LEU A 49 5.49 11.20 -2.33
C LEU A 49 4.86 11.13 -3.72
N ALA A 50 3.64 10.59 -3.87
CA ALA A 50 2.92 10.57 -5.13
C ALA A 50 2.67 11.99 -5.67
N THR A 51 2.24 12.91 -4.80
CA THR A 51 2.07 14.33 -5.15
C THR A 51 3.40 14.97 -5.57
N GLN A 52 4.51 14.64 -4.89
CA GLN A 52 5.83 15.14 -5.24
C GLN A 52 6.31 14.62 -6.59
N ILE A 53 6.09 13.34 -6.89
CA ILE A 53 6.40 12.74 -8.20
C ILE A 53 5.66 13.48 -9.30
N GLN A 54 4.34 13.62 -9.19
CA GLN A 54 3.51 14.34 -10.17
C GLN A 54 3.99 15.78 -10.36
N ARG A 55 4.35 16.48 -9.27
CA ARG A 55 4.86 17.85 -9.35
C ARG A 55 6.19 17.93 -10.08
N ILE A 56 7.13 17.02 -9.82
CA ILE A 56 8.44 16.97 -10.50
C ILE A 56 8.26 16.60 -11.97
N GLU A 57 7.32 15.72 -12.28
CA GLU A 57 6.99 15.34 -13.64
C GLU A 57 6.39 16.52 -14.44
N HIS A 58 5.60 17.38 -13.82
CA HIS A 58 5.02 18.55 -14.49
C HIS A 58 5.93 19.79 -14.52
N ASP A 59 6.97 19.87 -13.67
CA ASP A 59 7.92 20.99 -13.67
C ASP A 59 9.11 20.73 -14.60
N GLU A 60 8.99 21.22 -15.84
CA GLU A 60 10.06 21.12 -16.85
C GLU A 60 11.25 22.05 -16.60
N THR A 61 11.13 23.01 -15.69
CA THR A 61 12.14 24.06 -15.47
C THR A 61 13.15 23.72 -14.38
N SER A 62 12.91 22.64 -13.64
CA SER A 62 13.72 22.23 -12.50
C SER A 62 15.10 21.71 -12.93
N LEU A 63 16.15 22.27 -12.34
CA LEU A 63 17.50 21.72 -12.44
C LEU A 63 17.56 20.35 -11.76
N ALA A 64 18.36 19.44 -12.33
CA ALA A 64 18.52 18.07 -11.82
C ALA A 64 17.20 17.29 -11.64
N ARG A 65 16.15 17.65 -12.40
CA ARG A 65 14.82 17.00 -12.38
C ARG A 65 14.89 15.48 -12.39
N ALA A 66 15.71 14.89 -13.27
CA ALA A 66 15.87 13.45 -13.36
C ALA A 66 16.41 12.82 -12.05
N HIS A 67 17.34 13.50 -11.38
CA HIS A 67 17.87 13.04 -10.09
C HIS A 67 16.82 13.15 -8.99
N HIS A 68 16.10 14.28 -8.92
CA HIS A 68 15.02 14.46 -7.96
C HIS A 68 13.90 13.44 -8.15
N LEU A 69 13.46 13.23 -9.40
CA LEU A 69 12.44 12.23 -9.72
C LEU A 69 12.88 10.84 -9.28
N ARG A 70 14.11 10.44 -9.62
CA ARG A 70 14.66 9.13 -9.23
C ARG A 70 14.72 8.97 -7.71
N ALA A 71 15.17 9.98 -6.97
CA ALA A 71 15.23 9.94 -5.51
C ALA A 71 13.83 9.84 -4.88
N THR A 72 12.85 10.58 -5.39
CA THR A 72 11.47 10.53 -4.90
C THR A 72 10.80 9.20 -5.22
N GLN A 73 10.99 8.65 -6.42
CA GLN A 73 10.49 7.32 -6.80
C GLN A 73 11.11 6.21 -5.94
N TYR A 74 12.42 6.29 -5.66
CA TYR A 74 13.09 5.35 -4.74
C TYR A 74 12.47 5.40 -3.34
N ALA A 75 12.23 6.60 -2.82
CA ALA A 75 11.57 6.78 -1.53
C ALA A 75 10.14 6.21 -1.56
N TYR A 76 9.38 6.47 -2.62
CA TYR A 76 8.03 5.94 -2.80
C TYR A 76 8.01 4.41 -2.74
N ASP A 77 8.88 3.74 -3.49
CA ASP A 77 8.95 2.28 -3.51
C ASP A 77 9.40 1.68 -2.17
N ALA A 78 10.25 2.39 -1.42
CA ALA A 78 10.62 1.98 -0.07
C ALA A 78 9.44 2.06 0.91
N ILE A 79 8.60 3.09 0.82
CA ILE A 79 7.39 3.21 1.65
C ILE A 79 6.33 2.22 1.21
N LEU A 80 6.20 1.96 -0.09
CA LEU A 80 5.26 0.99 -0.63
C LEU A 80 5.57 -0.42 -0.13
N ARG A 81 6.86 -0.81 -0.15
CA ARG A 81 7.34 -2.05 0.49
C ARG A 81 7.06 -2.08 1.99
N GLN A 82 7.30 -0.98 2.71
CA GLN A 82 7.00 -0.90 4.15
C GLN A 82 5.51 -1.12 4.44
N ALA A 83 4.62 -0.54 3.63
CA ALA A 83 3.17 -0.73 3.74
C ALA A 83 2.76 -2.18 3.47
N CYS A 84 3.36 -2.82 2.46
CA CYS A 84 3.14 -4.24 2.18
C CYS A 84 3.54 -5.13 3.38
N LEU A 85 4.73 -4.90 3.94
CA LEU A 85 5.21 -5.64 5.11
C LEU A 85 4.30 -5.45 6.33
N LEU A 86 3.77 -4.24 6.55
CA LEU A 86 2.86 -3.97 7.66
C LEU A 86 1.60 -4.84 7.62
N VAL A 87 1.10 -5.15 6.42
CA VAL A 87 -0.12 -5.96 6.22
C VAL A 87 0.18 -7.44 5.95
N GLY A 88 1.43 -7.89 6.16
CA GLY A 88 1.86 -9.27 6.00
C GLY A 88 1.96 -9.73 4.53
N LEU A 89 2.18 -8.80 3.60
CA LEU A 89 2.54 -9.11 2.22
C LEU A 89 4.07 -9.29 2.15
N ASP A 90 4.53 -10.45 2.60
CA ASP A 90 5.95 -10.79 2.58
C ASP A 90 6.46 -10.91 1.13
N ASP A 91 7.75 -10.59 0.92
CA ASP A 91 8.48 -10.55 -0.36
C ASP A 91 8.60 -11.91 -1.10
N GLN A 92 7.87 -12.95 -0.67
CA GLN A 92 7.94 -14.30 -1.25
C GLN A 92 7.39 -14.38 -2.69
N SER A 93 6.75 -13.31 -3.18
CA SER A 93 6.37 -13.17 -4.60
C SER A 93 7.49 -12.60 -5.47
N ARG A 94 8.61 -12.18 -4.90
CA ARG A 94 9.80 -11.87 -5.69
C ARG A 94 10.30 -13.17 -6.28
N SER A 95 10.03 -13.38 -7.57
CA SER A 95 10.79 -14.36 -8.35
C SER A 95 12.26 -14.04 -8.08
N PRO A 96 13.11 -15.01 -7.69
CA PRO A 96 14.54 -14.75 -7.54
C PRO A 96 14.96 -14.15 -8.87
N ALA A 97 15.29 -12.85 -8.85
CA ALA A 97 15.59 -12.14 -10.07
C ALA A 97 16.74 -12.90 -10.71
N THR A 98 16.47 -13.39 -11.92
CA THR A 98 17.51 -13.87 -12.80
C THR A 98 18.50 -12.72 -12.93
N ASP A 99 19.76 -12.98 -12.57
CA ASP A 99 20.88 -12.04 -12.56
C ASP A 99 20.79 -10.84 -11.61
N GLU A 100 21.07 -11.15 -10.34
CA GLU A 100 21.79 -10.28 -9.41
C GLU A 100 23.24 -9.99 -9.90
N LEU A 101 23.39 -9.57 -11.16
CA LEU A 101 24.56 -8.80 -11.55
C LEU A 101 24.30 -7.40 -11.01
N VAL A 102 24.84 -7.18 -9.81
CA VAL A 102 24.79 -5.95 -9.00
C VAL A 102 25.05 -4.73 -9.88
N SER A 103 23.98 -4.20 -10.46
CA SER A 103 23.98 -2.86 -10.99
C SER A 103 23.85 -1.96 -9.78
N ASP A 104 24.89 -1.19 -9.50
CA ASP A 104 24.90 -0.12 -8.47
C ASP A 104 23.86 0.98 -8.78
N THR A 105 23.16 0.85 -9.91
CA THR A 105 22.08 1.71 -10.36
C THR A 105 20.74 1.07 -10.01
N TRP A 106 20.09 1.58 -8.98
CA TRP A 106 18.67 1.32 -8.73
C TRP A 106 17.82 1.70 -9.95
N VAL A 107 16.98 0.77 -10.41
CA VAL A 107 16.00 0.93 -11.49
C VAL A 107 14.60 0.68 -10.93
N VAL A 108 13.63 1.44 -11.42
CA VAL A 108 12.21 1.23 -11.08
C VAL A 108 11.74 -0.09 -11.69
N ASP A 109 11.19 -0.97 -10.87
CA ASP A 109 10.42 -2.14 -11.31
C ASP A 109 8.94 -1.75 -11.31
N GLU A 110 8.44 -1.32 -12.48
CA GLU A 110 7.07 -0.80 -12.63
C GLU A 110 6.01 -1.87 -12.38
N ASP A 111 6.27 -3.12 -12.77
CA ASP A 111 5.35 -4.24 -12.57
C ASP A 111 5.23 -4.59 -11.09
N GLU A 112 6.35 -4.65 -10.37
CA GLU A 112 6.34 -4.88 -8.93
C GLU A 112 5.67 -3.74 -8.17
N ARG A 113 5.96 -2.47 -8.54
CA ARG A 113 5.26 -1.31 -7.97
C ARG A 113 3.75 -1.44 -8.18
N MET A 114 3.31 -1.62 -9.43
CA MET A 114 1.90 -1.75 -9.77
C MET A 114 1.22 -2.89 -8.97
N ARG A 115 1.88 -4.05 -8.87
CA ARG A 115 1.39 -5.19 -8.07
C ARG A 115 1.17 -4.79 -6.60
N GLN A 116 2.15 -4.13 -5.98
CA GLN A 116 2.07 -3.67 -4.60
C GLN A 116 0.95 -2.64 -4.40
N GLU A 117 0.84 -1.67 -5.30
CA GLU A 117 -0.21 -0.64 -5.26
C GLU A 117 -1.61 -1.27 -5.32
N LEU A 118 -1.81 -2.20 -6.26
CA LEU A 118 -3.09 -2.90 -6.41
C LEU A 118 -3.43 -3.76 -5.18
N GLU A 119 -2.44 -4.43 -4.60
CA GLU A 119 -2.62 -5.30 -3.44
C GLU A 119 -3.03 -4.50 -2.18
N LEU A 120 -2.47 -3.30 -2.00
CA LEU A 120 -2.86 -2.37 -0.94
C LEU A 120 -4.24 -1.76 -1.21
N CYS A 121 -4.52 -1.30 -2.43
CA CYS A 121 -5.84 -0.79 -2.83
C CYS A 121 -6.95 -1.82 -2.60
N ALA A 122 -6.71 -3.10 -2.93
CA ALA A 122 -7.65 -4.19 -2.69
C ALA A 122 -7.99 -4.41 -1.20
N ARG A 123 -7.09 -3.97 -0.28
CA ARG A 123 -7.29 -3.98 1.18
C ARG A 123 -7.94 -2.70 1.71
N GLY A 124 -8.38 -1.82 0.82
CA GLY A 124 -9.01 -0.55 1.18
C GLY A 124 -8.01 0.55 1.57
N TRP A 125 -6.73 0.39 1.24
CA TRP A 125 -5.80 1.50 1.36
C TRP A 125 -6.07 2.52 0.28
N SER A 126 -5.83 3.78 0.62
CA SER A 126 -5.91 4.90 -0.32
C SER A 126 -4.82 5.89 0.02
N TRP A 127 -4.21 6.48 -0.99
CA TRP A 127 -3.26 7.57 -0.86
C TRP A 127 -3.30 8.48 -2.09
#